data_AF-A0A1M6RFS1-F1
#
_entry.id   AF-A0A1M6RFS1-F1
#
_cell.length_a   1.000
_cell.length_b   1.000
_cell.length_c   1.000
_cell.angle_alpha   90.00
_cell.angle_beta   90.00
_cell.angle_gamma   90.00
#
_symmetry.space_group_name_H-M   'P 1'
#
loop_
_entity.id
_entity.type
_entity.pdbx_description
1 polymer ?
#
loop_
_entity_poly.entity_id
_entity_poly.type
_entity_poly.pdbx_seq_one_letter_code
_entity_poly.pdbx_strand_id
1 'polypeptide(L)'
;MMSPLKVLLSIISLFAVLGFIAIIYPDDGIHIGDTTLRYPKLTEIFVKQSAGDSLSDSTQGDPEEAIREMMEATKRKEFAAFSDSLKFYEDFFEKGRTRFDLPNNDATWFDRFFLHLELASLDSNVVHVVHYGDSQLEEDRISATIREDLQDEFGGAGPGMMPAIMTVPSMTTSHAGVGALSRYILFGPKDDEAEHTRYGPLAQFAKLEGEASITIQRRKERKKQFSHVGGYSTIRLLTNKNARLKVRLNVNQTVVDTVGQEEDGSPKEKRSTKVVDAGEPVIDTYNKLKVFTWKLKDTTSIAKMYLSGNAEVYAISADGAYGVAVDNVAMRGSSGTIFHRIDSELLAESYKAMNVKLIIMEYGGNLVPSINSGNIEWTKKIITRQIQAIQKANPDADILFIGPADMARQKDGQWQTYSGLAMTIKALREVALENGAAYWDMHRVMGGNGAMIKWVNKDPALGFTDHIHFTRRGAAYMGDLFCSALRMHYDYFKFRDRHNISDEKLKELHQWSAENKPAPKPVAKPKPTAKQAVKPAKPSSNKAVKANSAAKAAPANRKADSKDLNKGAKKK
;
A
#
# COMPACT_ATOMS: atom_id res chain seq x y z
N MET A 1 31.30 25.86 -65.64
CA MET A 1 30.85 24.55 -65.13
C MET A 1 31.29 23.47 -66.12
N MET A 2 31.83 22.34 -65.65
CA MET A 2 32.08 21.18 -66.53
C MET A 2 30.77 20.42 -66.76
N SER A 3 30.53 19.94 -67.98
CA SER A 3 29.35 19.11 -68.28
C SER A 3 29.50 17.71 -67.68
N PRO A 4 28.39 16.98 -67.41
CA PRO A 4 28.46 15.61 -66.88
C PRO A 4 29.33 14.67 -67.72
N LEU A 5 29.32 14.83 -69.05
CA LEU A 5 30.21 14.09 -69.96
C LEU A 5 31.69 14.39 -69.71
N LYS A 6 32.07 15.64 -69.42
CA LYS A 6 33.45 15.98 -69.05
C LYS A 6 33.86 15.39 -67.70
N VAL A 7 32.94 15.33 -66.73
CA VAL A 7 33.19 14.66 -65.45
C VAL A 7 33.41 13.15 -65.64
N LEU A 8 32.55 12.48 -66.41
CA LEU A 8 32.69 11.06 -66.74
C LEU A 8 34.02 10.78 -67.47
N LEU A 9 34.37 11.59 -68.48
CA LEU A 9 35.64 11.46 -69.20
C LEU A 9 36.86 11.71 -68.29
N SER A 10 36.78 12.66 -67.34
CA SER A 10 37.84 12.86 -66.34
C SER A 10 38.00 11.67 -65.40
N ILE A 11 36.91 11.03 -64.98
CA ILE A 11 36.95 9.83 -64.13
C ILE A 11 37.54 8.64 -64.91
N ILE A 12 37.10 8.42 -66.14
CA ILE A 12 37.65 7.37 -67.02
C ILE A 12 39.14 7.64 -67.29
N SER A 13 39.53 8.89 -67.55
CA SER A 13 40.93 9.28 -67.74
C SER A 13 41.76 9.04 -66.48
N LEU A 14 41.21 9.30 -65.28
CA LEU A 14 41.90 9.03 -64.02
C LEU A 14 42.14 7.53 -63.84
N PHE A 15 41.12 6.69 -64.06
CA PHE A 15 41.28 5.23 -63.98
C PHE A 15 42.22 4.68 -65.06
N ALA A 16 42.22 5.25 -66.27
CA ALA A 16 43.17 4.87 -67.31
C ALA A 16 44.63 5.21 -66.92
N VAL A 17 44.86 6.39 -66.32
CA VAL A 17 46.19 6.78 -65.81
C VAL A 17 46.61 5.90 -64.64
N LEU A 18 45.73 5.64 -63.67
CA LEU A 18 46.00 4.75 -62.53
C LEU A 18 46.26 3.31 -62.96
N GLY A 19 45.57 2.82 -64.00
CA GLY A 19 45.82 1.50 -64.60
C GLY A 19 47.12 1.45 -65.38
N PHE A 20 47.49 2.52 -66.09
CA PHE A 20 48.78 2.62 -66.79
C PHE A 20 49.96 2.68 -65.80
N ILE A 21 49.81 3.39 -64.69
CA ILE A 21 50.77 3.35 -63.57
C ILE A 21 50.90 1.91 -63.06
N ALA A 22 49.80 1.18 -62.86
CA ALA A 22 49.83 -0.23 -62.43
C ALA A 22 50.58 -1.18 -63.38
N ILE A 23 50.70 -0.83 -64.66
CA ILE A 23 51.41 -1.62 -65.69
C ILE A 23 52.90 -1.29 -65.72
N ILE A 24 53.27 -0.04 -65.47
CA ILE A 24 54.67 0.43 -65.52
C ILE A 24 55.38 0.30 -64.17
N TYR A 25 54.64 0.24 -63.06
CA TYR A 25 55.23 0.15 -61.74
C TYR A 25 56.03 -1.16 -61.57
N PRO A 26 57.32 -1.10 -61.18
CA PRO A 26 58.16 -2.29 -61.08
C PRO A 26 57.69 -3.21 -59.95
N ASP A 27 57.77 -4.52 -60.21
CA ASP A 27 57.31 -5.62 -59.35
C ASP A 27 57.86 -5.55 -57.91
N ASP A 28 59.15 -5.25 -57.77
CA ASP A 28 59.82 -5.17 -56.46
C ASP A 28 59.48 -3.87 -55.69
N GLY A 29 58.87 -2.91 -56.38
CA GLY A 29 58.59 -1.55 -55.91
C GLY A 29 59.67 -0.54 -56.29
N ILE A 30 59.45 0.73 -55.93
CA ILE A 30 60.46 1.78 -56.05
C ILE A 30 61.00 2.07 -54.65
N HIS A 31 62.28 1.73 -54.44
CA HIS A 31 62.99 2.01 -53.19
C HIS A 31 63.40 3.49 -53.12
N ILE A 32 63.01 4.19 -52.05
CA ILE A 32 63.43 5.56 -51.74
C ILE A 32 63.92 5.57 -50.29
N GLY A 33 65.25 5.53 -50.11
CA GLY A 33 65.84 5.24 -48.80
C GLY A 33 65.43 3.84 -48.31
N ASP A 34 65.08 3.74 -47.03
CA ASP A 34 64.63 2.49 -46.41
C ASP A 34 63.16 2.14 -46.73
N THR A 35 62.43 3.02 -47.42
CA THR A 35 61.01 2.84 -47.75
C THR A 35 60.85 2.32 -49.17
N THR A 36 60.10 1.22 -49.33
CA THR A 36 59.71 0.71 -50.64
C THR A 36 58.29 1.14 -50.96
N LEU A 37 58.13 2.07 -51.91
CA LEU A 37 56.82 2.36 -52.46
C LEU A 37 56.39 1.19 -53.36
N ARG A 38 55.17 0.72 -53.19
CA ARG A 38 54.54 -0.32 -54.01
C ARG A 38 53.21 0.19 -54.55
N TYR A 39 52.87 -0.21 -55.76
CA TYR A 39 51.60 0.12 -56.38
C TYR A 39 50.83 -1.16 -56.69
N PRO A 40 49.53 -1.29 -56.33
CA PRO A 40 48.78 -2.53 -56.52
C PRO A 40 48.69 -2.92 -58.00
N LYS A 41 48.96 -4.18 -58.33
CA LYS A 41 48.81 -4.64 -59.71
C LYS A 41 47.34 -4.89 -60.04
N LEU A 42 46.93 -4.57 -61.27
CA LEU A 42 45.59 -4.90 -61.77
C LEU A 42 45.30 -6.41 -61.70
N THR A 43 46.33 -7.26 -61.80
CA THR A 43 46.19 -8.71 -61.63
C THR A 43 45.84 -9.10 -60.20
N GLU A 44 46.38 -8.45 -59.18
CA GLU A 44 46.09 -8.75 -57.77
C GLU A 44 44.65 -8.39 -57.39
N ILE A 45 44.12 -7.30 -57.97
CA ILE A 45 42.75 -6.82 -57.73
C ILE A 45 41.68 -7.73 -58.35
N PHE A 46 42.01 -8.44 -59.43
CA PHE A 46 41.06 -9.28 -60.19
C PHE A 46 41.36 -10.79 -60.16
N VAL A 47 42.37 -11.25 -59.42
CA VAL A 47 42.58 -12.69 -59.19
C VAL A 47 41.48 -13.22 -58.25
N LYS A 48 40.60 -14.01 -58.84
CA LYS A 48 39.64 -14.85 -58.14
C LYS A 48 40.41 -15.86 -57.27
N GLN A 49 40.34 -15.70 -55.95
CA GLN A 49 41.03 -16.56 -54.98
C GLN A 49 40.85 -18.05 -55.35
N SER A 50 41.95 -18.67 -55.74
CA SER A 50 42.06 -20.11 -55.93
C SER A 50 42.79 -20.65 -54.72
N ALA A 51 42.25 -21.69 -54.10
CA ALA A 51 42.74 -22.19 -52.82
C ALA A 51 44.17 -22.75 -52.96
N GLY A 52 45.05 -22.34 -52.04
CA GLY A 52 46.41 -22.87 -51.93
C GLY A 52 47.47 -21.80 -51.80
N ASP A 53 47.54 -21.16 -50.64
CA ASP A 53 48.81 -21.11 -49.92
C ASP A 53 48.59 -20.93 -48.41
N SER A 54 49.29 -21.74 -47.63
CA SER A 54 49.01 -21.93 -46.20
C SER A 54 49.80 -20.97 -45.32
N LEU A 55 49.12 -19.99 -44.73
CA LEU A 55 49.51 -19.46 -43.43
C LEU A 55 48.80 -20.27 -42.34
N SER A 56 49.59 -20.81 -41.42
CA SER A 56 49.10 -21.60 -40.30
C SER A 56 48.48 -20.69 -39.22
N ASP A 57 47.18 -20.44 -39.30
CA ASP A 57 46.39 -20.00 -38.15
C ASP A 57 45.38 -21.09 -37.77
N SER A 58 45.86 -22.04 -36.96
CA SER A 58 45.00 -23.06 -36.36
C SER A 58 44.18 -22.42 -35.24
N THR A 59 42.84 -22.50 -35.35
CA THR A 59 41.86 -22.10 -34.33
C THR A 59 41.72 -20.60 -34.03
N GLN A 60 41.47 -19.79 -35.07
CA GLN A 60 40.47 -18.72 -34.94
C GLN A 60 39.15 -19.22 -35.54
N GLY A 61 38.12 -19.33 -34.71
CA GLY A 61 36.75 -19.62 -35.16
C GLY A 61 36.18 -18.44 -35.95
N ASP A 62 35.06 -18.66 -36.64
CA ASP A 62 34.34 -17.60 -37.34
C ASP A 62 34.08 -16.43 -36.37
N PRO A 63 34.54 -15.18 -36.67
CA PRO A 63 34.30 -14.03 -35.82
C PRO A 63 32.81 -13.81 -35.50
N GLU A 64 31.90 -14.16 -36.41
CA GLU A 64 30.46 -14.07 -36.16
C GLU A 64 29.99 -15.12 -35.14
N GLU A 65 30.56 -16.33 -35.18
CA GLU A 65 30.29 -17.39 -34.21
C GLU A 65 30.84 -17.04 -32.82
N ALA A 66 32.06 -16.51 -32.74
CA ALA A 66 32.65 -16.03 -31.48
C ALA A 66 31.86 -14.86 -30.87
N ILE A 67 31.36 -13.93 -31.70
CA ILE A 67 30.46 -12.86 -31.26
C ILE A 67 29.13 -13.44 -30.76
N ARG A 68 28.53 -14.41 -31.48
CA ARG A 68 27.30 -15.09 -31.07
C ARG A 68 27.47 -15.79 -29.71
N GLU A 69 28.55 -16.55 -29.52
CA GLU A 69 28.86 -17.21 -28.26
C GLU A 69 29.04 -16.21 -27.11
N MET A 70 29.75 -15.09 -27.35
CA MET A 70 29.91 -14.02 -26.37
C MET A 70 28.58 -13.35 -26.01
N MET A 71 27.70 -13.11 -26.99
CA MET A 71 26.36 -12.57 -26.77
C MET A 71 25.47 -13.56 -25.99
N GLU A 72 25.50 -14.86 -26.32
CA GLU A 72 24.80 -15.89 -25.57
C GLU A 72 25.31 -16.02 -24.13
N ALA A 73 26.62 -16.03 -23.93
CA ALA A 73 27.22 -16.07 -22.59
C ALA A 73 26.85 -14.84 -21.75
N THR A 74 26.73 -13.67 -22.40
CA THR A 74 26.25 -12.44 -21.76
C THR A 74 24.77 -12.53 -21.41
N LYS A 75 23.90 -12.97 -22.35
CA LYS A 75 22.46 -13.20 -22.09
C LYS A 75 22.26 -14.19 -20.94
N ARG A 76 23.01 -15.29 -20.89
CA ARG A 76 22.94 -16.29 -19.80
C ARG A 76 23.33 -15.70 -18.44
N LYS A 77 24.36 -14.84 -18.37
CA LYS A 77 24.75 -14.15 -17.13
C LYS A 77 23.71 -13.14 -16.66
N GLU A 78 23.14 -12.35 -17.57
CA GLU A 78 22.02 -11.44 -17.30
C GLU A 78 20.81 -12.21 -16.77
N PHE A 79 20.41 -13.28 -17.46
CA PHE A 79 19.28 -14.13 -17.08
C PHE A 79 19.48 -14.78 -15.71
N ALA A 80 20.69 -15.24 -15.39
CA ALA A 80 21.01 -15.76 -14.07
C ALA A 80 20.86 -14.70 -12.97
N ALA A 81 21.46 -13.52 -13.15
CA ALA A 81 21.37 -12.43 -12.18
C ALA A 81 19.91 -11.95 -11.97
N PHE A 82 19.11 -11.87 -13.04
CA PHE A 82 17.70 -11.49 -12.95
C PHE A 82 16.86 -12.60 -12.32
N SER A 83 17.05 -13.86 -12.70
CA SER A 83 16.39 -15.02 -12.08
C SER A 83 16.64 -15.06 -10.57
N ASP A 84 17.89 -14.93 -10.12
CA ASP A 84 18.22 -14.94 -8.68
C ASP A 84 17.57 -13.77 -7.93
N SER A 85 17.51 -12.59 -8.55
CA SER A 85 16.88 -11.40 -7.96
C SER A 85 15.35 -11.53 -7.87
N LEU A 86 14.68 -11.92 -8.96
CA LEU A 86 13.24 -12.17 -8.98
C LEU A 86 12.87 -13.26 -7.98
N LYS A 87 13.66 -14.34 -7.92
CA LYS A 87 13.47 -15.45 -7.01
C LYS A 87 13.47 -15.05 -5.53
N PHE A 88 14.27 -14.05 -5.13
CA PHE A 88 14.26 -13.52 -3.77
C PHE A 88 12.88 -12.94 -3.39
N TYR A 89 12.27 -12.15 -4.27
CA TYR A 89 10.93 -11.60 -4.07
C TYR A 89 9.86 -12.69 -4.14
N GLU A 90 9.94 -13.61 -5.10
CA GLU A 90 8.98 -14.71 -5.27
C GLU A 90 9.02 -15.70 -4.09
N ASP A 91 10.19 -16.01 -3.53
CA ASP A 91 10.29 -16.79 -2.29
C ASP A 91 9.64 -16.07 -1.10
N PHE A 92 9.67 -14.73 -1.04
CA PHE A 92 8.90 -13.96 -0.07
C PHE A 92 7.38 -14.00 -0.37
N PHE A 93 6.96 -13.85 -1.63
CA PHE A 93 5.55 -13.91 -2.04
C PHE A 93 4.93 -15.31 -1.84
N GLU A 94 5.72 -16.39 -1.84
CA GLU A 94 5.23 -17.74 -1.55
C GLU A 94 5.33 -18.08 -0.04
N LYS A 95 6.46 -17.76 0.61
CA LYS A 95 6.83 -18.30 1.94
C LYS A 95 6.88 -17.26 3.04
N GLY A 96 6.99 -15.97 2.70
CA GLY A 96 7.10 -14.85 3.63
C GLY A 96 5.94 -14.82 4.62
N ARG A 97 6.21 -14.45 5.88
CA ARG A 97 5.19 -14.46 6.94
C ARG A 97 4.19 -13.32 6.77
N THR A 98 4.67 -12.16 6.34
CA THR A 98 3.90 -10.93 6.14
C THR A 98 3.34 -10.76 4.73
N ARG A 99 3.61 -11.71 3.82
CA ARG A 99 3.14 -11.68 2.42
C ARG A 99 1.63 -11.45 2.30
N PHE A 100 1.22 -10.92 1.16
CA PHE A 100 -0.15 -11.05 0.66
C PHE A 100 -0.34 -12.42 0.01
N ASP A 101 -1.54 -12.97 0.12
CA ASP A 101 -1.97 -14.10 -0.70
C ASP A 101 -2.73 -13.51 -1.91
N LEU A 102 -2.25 -13.79 -3.12
CA LEU A 102 -2.71 -13.11 -4.34
C LEU A 102 -3.56 -14.02 -5.24
N PRO A 103 -4.57 -13.47 -5.96
CA PRO A 103 -5.35 -14.23 -6.93
C PRO A 103 -4.44 -14.91 -7.95
N ASN A 104 -4.70 -16.19 -8.24
CA ASN A 104 -3.88 -17.02 -9.14
C ASN A 104 -2.37 -17.13 -8.75
N ASN A 105 -1.98 -16.66 -7.56
CA ASN A 105 -0.59 -16.41 -7.15
C ASN A 105 0.17 -15.44 -8.07
N ASP A 106 -0.54 -14.51 -8.72
CA ASP A 106 0.06 -13.51 -9.61
C ASP A 106 0.85 -12.45 -8.82
N ALA A 107 2.18 -12.47 -8.93
CA ALA A 107 3.06 -11.53 -8.24
C ALA A 107 2.90 -10.07 -8.73
N THR A 108 2.33 -9.87 -9.93
CA THR A 108 2.15 -8.55 -10.57
C THR A 108 0.81 -7.89 -10.21
N TRP A 109 0.01 -8.50 -9.32
CA TRP A 109 -1.34 -8.03 -8.97
C TRP A 109 -1.38 -6.56 -8.48
N PHE A 110 -0.33 -6.07 -7.81
CA PHE A 110 -0.24 -4.67 -7.36
C PHE A 110 0.29 -3.69 -8.43
N ASP A 111 0.80 -4.15 -9.57
CA ASP A 111 1.46 -3.30 -10.58
C ASP A 111 0.51 -2.21 -11.11
N ARG A 112 -0.79 -2.52 -11.29
CA ARG A 112 -1.83 -1.54 -11.67
C ARG A 112 -1.97 -0.42 -10.64
N PHE A 113 -1.96 -0.77 -9.36
CA PHE A 113 -2.06 0.19 -8.27
C PHE A 113 -0.79 1.05 -8.16
N PHE A 114 0.40 0.46 -8.24
CA PHE A 114 1.66 1.22 -8.23
C PHE A 114 1.78 2.18 -9.42
N LEU A 115 1.41 1.73 -10.62
CA LEU A 115 1.35 2.60 -11.81
C LEU A 115 0.40 3.79 -11.59
N HIS A 116 -0.77 3.57 -10.97
CA HIS A 116 -1.67 4.67 -10.62
C HIS A 116 -1.05 5.67 -9.62
N LEU A 117 -0.24 5.21 -8.66
CA LEU A 117 0.46 6.10 -7.72
C LEU A 117 1.57 6.91 -8.39
N GLU A 118 2.39 6.28 -9.24
CA GLU A 118 3.45 6.98 -9.99
C GLU A 118 2.87 8.03 -10.94
N LEU A 119 1.82 7.68 -11.69
CA LEU A 119 1.11 8.61 -12.58
C LEU A 119 0.43 9.76 -11.81
N ALA A 120 -0.11 9.50 -10.62
CA ALA A 120 -0.74 10.53 -9.80
C ALA A 120 0.23 11.68 -9.45
N SER A 121 1.49 11.36 -9.18
CA SER A 121 2.56 12.34 -8.93
C SER A 121 2.91 13.16 -10.17
N LEU A 122 2.91 12.54 -11.35
CA LEU A 122 3.21 13.21 -12.63
C LEU A 122 2.06 14.11 -13.10
N ASP A 123 0.81 13.62 -13.04
CA ASP A 123 -0.37 14.31 -13.56
C ASP A 123 -0.95 15.37 -12.59
N SER A 124 -0.28 15.61 -11.45
CA SER A 124 -0.78 16.48 -10.38
C SER A 124 -2.20 16.11 -9.89
N ASN A 125 -2.42 14.80 -9.69
CA ASN A 125 -3.68 14.21 -9.28
C ASN A 125 -3.53 13.43 -7.97
N VAL A 126 -4.62 13.25 -7.23
CA VAL A 126 -4.65 12.44 -6.00
C VAL A 126 -5.33 11.10 -6.29
N VAL A 127 -4.70 10.00 -5.90
CA VAL A 127 -5.29 8.65 -5.85
C VAL A 127 -5.73 8.36 -4.42
N HIS A 128 -6.94 7.81 -4.27
CA HIS A 128 -7.47 7.42 -2.97
C HIS A 128 -7.38 5.92 -2.72
N VAL A 129 -6.93 5.57 -1.52
CA VAL A 129 -7.00 4.23 -0.92
C VAL A 129 -8.07 4.27 0.17
N VAL A 130 -9.19 3.56 -0.03
CA VAL A 130 -10.27 3.55 0.98
C VAL A 130 -10.08 2.36 1.90
N HIS A 131 -9.74 2.62 3.17
CA HIS A 131 -9.60 1.59 4.19
C HIS A 131 -10.90 1.49 4.98
N TYR A 132 -11.71 0.49 4.63
CA TYR A 132 -12.88 0.09 5.38
C TYR A 132 -12.50 -0.91 6.46
N GLY A 133 -12.99 -0.72 7.69
CA GLY A 133 -12.73 -1.69 8.75
C GLY A 133 -13.72 -1.62 9.91
N ASP A 134 -13.44 -2.37 10.98
CA ASP A 134 -14.25 -2.43 12.18
C ASP A 134 -13.69 -1.56 13.33
N SER A 135 -13.75 -2.03 14.59
CA SER A 135 -13.22 -1.33 15.76
C SER A 135 -11.70 -1.31 15.84
N GLN A 136 -10.96 -2.16 15.12
CA GLN A 136 -9.48 -2.05 15.07
C GLN A 136 -9.05 -0.74 14.38
N LEU A 137 -9.83 -0.31 13.38
CA LEU A 137 -9.55 0.87 12.55
C LEU A 137 -9.94 2.21 13.20
N GLU A 138 -10.65 2.16 14.33
CA GLU A 138 -11.03 3.35 15.08
C GLU A 138 -9.83 4.18 15.54
N GLU A 139 -10.06 5.48 15.76
CA GLU A 139 -9.04 6.48 16.05
C GLU A 139 -7.95 6.63 14.96
N ASP A 140 -8.14 6.12 13.74
CA ASP A 140 -7.15 6.20 12.64
C ASP A 140 -5.89 5.34 12.91
N ARG A 141 -6.01 4.30 13.75
CA ARG A 141 -4.86 3.61 14.39
C ARG A 141 -3.96 2.79 13.48
N ILE A 142 -4.50 2.17 12.43
CA ILE A 142 -3.73 1.42 11.43
C ILE A 142 -3.53 2.31 10.21
N SER A 143 -4.61 2.87 9.66
CA SER A 143 -4.59 3.71 8.46
C SER A 143 -3.67 4.92 8.56
N ALA A 144 -3.47 5.54 9.74
CA ALA A 144 -2.51 6.63 9.87
C ALA A 144 -1.06 6.24 9.56
N THR A 145 -0.68 5.00 9.87
CA THR A 145 0.67 4.49 9.62
C THR A 145 0.85 4.15 8.14
N ILE A 146 -0.16 3.46 7.56
CA ILE A 146 -0.21 3.19 6.11
C ILE A 146 -0.23 4.49 5.31
N ARG A 147 -0.95 5.51 5.79
CA ARG A 147 -1.03 6.82 5.16
C ARG A 147 0.31 7.53 5.13
N GLU A 148 1.04 7.58 6.24
CA GLU A 148 2.32 8.29 6.28
C GLU A 148 3.37 7.58 5.42
N ASP A 149 3.52 6.24 5.50
CA ASP A 149 4.49 5.50 4.67
C ASP A 149 4.19 5.60 3.17
N LEU A 150 2.91 5.56 2.76
CA LEU A 150 2.53 5.78 1.37
C LEU A 150 2.72 7.26 0.94
N GLN A 151 2.49 8.24 1.82
CA GLN A 151 2.71 9.66 1.51
C GLN A 151 4.21 10.02 1.49
N ASP A 152 5.05 9.35 2.28
CA ASP A 152 6.51 9.43 2.24
C ASP A 152 7.05 8.91 0.89
N GLU A 153 6.53 7.78 0.39
CA GLU A 153 7.02 7.09 -0.81
C GLU A 153 6.50 7.71 -2.12
N PHE A 154 5.19 7.95 -2.23
CA PHE A 154 4.51 8.37 -3.48
C PHE A 154 4.15 9.86 -3.51
N GLY A 155 4.48 10.59 -2.45
CA GLY A 155 3.96 11.93 -2.21
C GLY A 155 2.48 11.91 -1.83
N GLY A 156 2.03 13.02 -1.26
CA GLY A 156 0.65 13.17 -0.80
C GLY A 156 0.60 13.93 0.52
N ALA A 157 -0.61 14.30 0.92
CA ALA A 157 -0.82 15.00 2.17
C ALA A 157 -2.27 14.91 2.63
N GLY A 158 -2.48 15.23 3.91
CA GLY A 158 -3.80 15.29 4.53
C GLY A 158 -4.42 13.92 4.83
N PRO A 159 -5.51 13.88 5.62
CA PRO A 159 -6.14 12.64 6.09
C PRO A 159 -7.03 11.93 5.07
N GLY A 160 -7.27 12.51 3.89
CA GLY A 160 -8.27 12.02 2.95
C GLY A 160 -9.71 12.37 3.35
N MET A 161 -10.66 11.51 3.00
CA MET A 161 -12.09 11.64 3.26
C MET A 161 -12.45 11.45 4.75
N MET A 162 -13.31 12.33 5.24
CA MET A 162 -13.88 12.31 6.59
C MET A 162 -15.39 12.58 6.55
N PRO A 163 -16.18 12.05 7.50
CA PRO A 163 -17.59 12.38 7.62
C PRO A 163 -17.77 13.76 8.27
N ALA A 164 -18.80 14.50 7.85
CA ALA A 164 -19.15 15.81 8.41
C ALA A 164 -19.45 15.79 9.93
N ILE A 165 -19.83 14.62 10.48
CA ILE A 165 -19.86 14.35 11.92
C ILE A 165 -18.96 13.14 12.21
N MET A 166 -17.89 13.37 12.98
CA MET A 166 -16.92 12.35 13.39
C MET A 166 -17.11 12.07 14.88
N THR A 167 -17.71 10.93 15.23
CA THR A 167 -17.96 10.54 16.65
C THR A 167 -16.78 9.86 17.32
N VAL A 168 -15.82 9.35 16.54
CA VAL A 168 -14.59 8.71 17.03
C VAL A 168 -13.42 9.59 16.58
N PRO A 169 -12.65 10.21 17.49
CA PRO A 169 -11.63 11.17 17.12
C PRO A 169 -10.45 10.49 16.43
N SER A 170 -10.04 10.98 15.24
CA SER A 170 -8.77 10.57 14.63
C SER A 170 -7.59 10.96 15.53
N MET A 171 -6.59 10.08 15.59
CA MET A 171 -5.33 10.35 16.27
C MET A 171 -4.39 11.27 15.48
N THR A 172 -4.69 11.60 14.22
CA THR A 172 -3.88 12.46 13.35
C THR A 172 -4.54 13.82 13.09
N THR A 173 -5.87 13.85 13.07
CA THR A 173 -6.66 15.02 12.69
C THR A 173 -7.68 15.37 13.77
N SER A 174 -7.78 16.66 14.08
CA SER A 174 -8.86 17.26 14.84
C SER A 174 -9.99 17.63 13.88
N HIS A 175 -11.20 17.16 14.17
CA HIS A 175 -12.38 17.38 13.36
C HIS A 175 -13.54 17.84 14.25
N ALA A 176 -14.19 18.96 13.91
CA ALA A 176 -15.30 19.50 14.69
C ALA A 176 -16.40 20.04 13.77
N GLY A 177 -17.55 19.37 13.73
CA GLY A 177 -18.78 19.85 13.12
C GLY A 177 -19.71 20.45 14.18
N VAL A 178 -20.24 21.65 13.91
CA VAL A 178 -21.13 22.41 14.82
C VAL A 178 -22.26 23.04 14.01
N GLY A 179 -23.50 22.92 14.49
CA GLY A 179 -24.69 23.52 13.87
C GLY A 179 -25.75 22.46 13.53
N ALA A 180 -26.60 22.75 12.55
CA ALA A 180 -27.76 21.96 12.17
C ALA A 180 -27.39 20.71 11.32
N LEU A 181 -26.57 19.82 11.89
CA LEU A 181 -26.15 18.56 11.27
C LEU A 181 -26.70 17.36 12.06
N SER A 182 -27.38 16.43 11.36
CA SER A 182 -27.85 15.15 11.90
C SER A 182 -27.18 13.99 11.18
N ARG A 183 -26.59 13.04 11.92
CA ARG A 183 -25.82 11.91 11.35
C ARG A 183 -26.72 10.68 11.13
N TYR A 184 -26.48 9.98 10.02
CA TYR A 184 -27.06 8.67 9.73
C TYR A 184 -25.97 7.68 9.33
N ILE A 185 -26.05 6.42 9.77
CA ILE A 185 -25.04 5.36 9.55
C ILE A 185 -25.71 4.05 9.12
N LEU A 186 -25.01 3.22 8.34
CA LEU A 186 -25.52 1.92 7.86
C LEU A 186 -25.00 0.70 8.66
N PHE A 187 -24.20 0.96 9.70
CA PHE A 187 -23.41 -0.04 10.45
C PHE A 187 -23.64 0.04 11.96
N GLY A 188 -24.80 0.54 12.39
CA GLY A 188 -25.17 0.73 13.79
C GLY A 188 -26.58 0.26 14.13
N PRO A 189 -27.19 0.78 15.21
CA PRO A 189 -28.61 0.63 15.50
C PRO A 189 -29.49 1.03 14.33
N LYS A 190 -30.65 0.37 14.17
CA LYS A 190 -31.60 0.67 13.09
C LYS A 190 -32.17 2.09 13.17
N ASP A 191 -32.24 2.67 14.36
CA ASP A 191 -32.74 4.03 14.58
C ASP A 191 -31.77 5.12 14.08
N ASP A 192 -30.50 4.77 13.83
CA ASP A 192 -29.52 5.64 13.18
C ASP A 192 -29.49 5.46 11.63
N GLU A 193 -30.29 4.54 11.08
CA GLU A 193 -30.44 4.35 9.63
C GLU A 193 -31.43 5.36 9.05
N ALA A 194 -31.07 5.98 7.93
CA ALA A 194 -32.00 6.72 7.09
C ALA A 194 -32.96 5.78 6.33
N GLU A 195 -34.12 6.30 5.95
CA GLU A 195 -35.17 5.60 5.18
C GLU A 195 -34.74 5.21 3.74
N HIS A 196 -33.51 5.58 3.33
CA HIS A 196 -32.97 5.36 1.99
C HIS A 196 -31.54 4.84 2.01
N THR A 197 -31.08 4.27 0.90
CA THR A 197 -29.78 3.61 0.73
C THR A 197 -28.61 4.56 0.38
N ARG A 198 -28.83 5.87 0.27
CA ARG A 198 -27.80 6.87 -0.09
C ARG A 198 -26.83 7.19 1.06
N TYR A 199 -25.91 6.26 1.36
CA TYR A 199 -24.90 6.43 2.42
C TYR A 199 -23.51 6.86 1.93
N GLY A 200 -23.33 7.05 0.62
CA GLY A 200 -22.06 7.50 0.03
C GLY A 200 -20.87 6.56 0.30
N PRO A 201 -19.63 7.04 0.12
CA PRO A 201 -18.43 6.22 0.24
C PRO A 201 -18.04 5.93 1.70
N LEU A 202 -18.58 6.66 2.68
CA LEU A 202 -18.23 6.48 4.10
C LEU A 202 -19.23 5.59 4.87
N ALA A 203 -20.17 4.97 4.16
CA ALA A 203 -21.32 4.24 4.72
C ALA A 203 -22.13 5.03 5.77
N GLN A 204 -22.07 6.37 5.66
CA GLN A 204 -22.69 7.34 6.55
C GLN A 204 -22.81 8.69 5.85
N PHE A 205 -23.74 9.51 6.31
CA PHE A 205 -23.86 10.91 5.87
C PHE A 205 -24.31 11.81 7.00
N ALA A 206 -24.15 13.12 6.82
CA ALA A 206 -24.81 14.12 7.67
C ALA A 206 -25.86 14.88 6.86
N LYS A 207 -27.09 14.92 7.36
CA LYS A 207 -28.14 15.79 6.84
C LYS A 207 -27.96 17.19 7.43
N LEU A 208 -27.81 18.19 6.57
CA LEU A 208 -27.78 19.62 6.92
C LEU A 208 -29.19 20.20 6.76
N GLU A 209 -29.72 20.86 7.79
CA GLU A 209 -31.00 21.58 7.73
C GLU A 209 -30.90 22.94 8.44
N GLY A 210 -30.22 23.89 7.81
CA GLY A 210 -29.93 25.21 8.38
C GLY A 210 -28.47 25.58 8.17
N GLU A 211 -27.83 26.11 9.22
CA GLU A 211 -26.43 26.53 9.19
C GLU A 211 -25.53 25.60 10.00
N ALA A 212 -24.33 25.35 9.49
CA ALA A 212 -23.28 24.61 10.18
C ALA A 212 -21.88 25.10 9.80
N SER A 213 -20.90 24.79 10.63
CA SER A 213 -19.49 24.90 10.28
C SER A 213 -18.72 23.64 10.66
N ILE A 214 -17.76 23.27 9.83
CA ILE A 214 -16.93 22.08 9.99
C ILE A 214 -15.47 22.50 9.91
N THR A 215 -14.71 22.20 10.96
CA THR A 215 -13.29 22.54 11.07
C THR A 215 -12.46 21.27 11.03
N ILE A 216 -11.48 21.23 10.13
CA ILE A 216 -10.49 20.18 9.94
C ILE A 216 -9.12 20.77 10.26
N GLN A 217 -8.34 20.14 11.14
CA GLN A 217 -7.01 20.62 11.52
C GLN A 217 -6.07 19.47 11.89
N ARG A 218 -4.83 19.45 11.35
CA ARG A 218 -3.79 18.50 11.79
C ARG A 218 -3.52 18.68 13.29
N ARG A 219 -3.46 17.57 14.03
CA ARG A 219 -3.06 17.54 15.45
C ARG A 219 -1.62 18.00 15.63
N LYS A 220 -1.42 19.12 16.34
CA LYS A 220 -0.11 19.74 16.54
C LYS A 220 0.84 18.81 17.29
N GLU A 221 0.31 18.11 18.29
CA GLU A 221 0.99 17.15 19.15
C GLU A 221 1.50 15.91 18.41
N ARG A 222 1.06 15.68 17.16
CA ARG A 222 1.47 14.52 16.34
C ARG A 222 2.26 14.88 15.09
N LYS A 223 2.52 16.17 14.82
CA LYS A 223 3.23 16.63 13.59
C LYS A 223 4.56 15.91 13.32
N LYS A 224 5.29 15.47 14.36
CA LYS A 224 6.57 14.74 14.21
C LYS A 224 6.40 13.27 13.79
N GLN A 225 5.24 12.68 14.03
CA GLN A 225 4.93 11.30 13.68
C GLN A 225 4.08 11.20 12.42
N PHE A 226 3.24 12.21 12.17
CA PHE A 226 2.42 12.34 10.97
C PHE A 226 2.63 13.74 10.39
N SER A 227 3.65 13.85 9.55
CA SER A 227 4.13 15.10 8.98
C SER A 227 3.25 15.54 7.81
N HIS A 228 2.87 14.60 6.95
CA HIS A 228 2.10 14.78 5.73
C HIS A 228 0.62 15.17 5.96
N VAL A 229 0.04 14.76 7.09
CA VAL A 229 -1.39 15.00 7.46
C VAL A 229 -1.82 16.49 7.56
N GLY A 230 -0.94 17.45 7.30
CA GLY A 230 -1.29 18.88 7.33
C GLY A 230 -0.77 19.71 6.16
N GLY A 231 -0.61 19.09 4.98
CA GLY A 231 -0.30 19.76 3.72
C GLY A 231 -1.52 19.90 2.79
N TYR A 232 -2.69 20.27 3.32
CA TYR A 232 -3.92 20.35 2.51
C TYR A 232 -3.73 21.33 1.36
N SER A 233 -3.89 20.83 0.14
CA SER A 233 -3.84 21.61 -1.11
C SER A 233 -5.11 21.44 -1.93
N THR A 234 -5.82 20.33 -1.74
CA THR A 234 -7.14 20.09 -2.34
C THR A 234 -8.15 19.84 -1.23
N ILE A 235 -9.25 20.59 -1.22
CA ILE A 235 -10.41 20.33 -0.35
C ILE A 235 -11.59 19.95 -1.22
N ARG A 236 -12.32 18.88 -0.86
CA ARG A 236 -13.53 18.44 -1.56
C ARG A 236 -14.71 18.30 -0.60
N LEU A 237 -15.91 18.61 -1.08
CA LEU A 237 -17.18 18.35 -0.39
C LEU A 237 -18.10 17.55 -1.31
N LEU A 238 -18.53 16.37 -0.86
CA LEU A 238 -19.44 15.47 -1.58
C LEU A 238 -20.85 15.59 -1.02
N THR A 239 -21.84 15.95 -1.85
CA THR A 239 -23.24 16.09 -1.44
C THR A 239 -24.22 15.40 -2.39
N ASN A 240 -25.47 15.25 -1.98
CA ASN A 240 -26.54 14.91 -2.93
C ASN A 240 -26.64 15.96 -4.06
N LYS A 241 -26.94 15.50 -5.29
CA LYS A 241 -27.07 16.34 -6.50
C LYS A 241 -27.98 17.56 -6.29
N ASN A 242 -29.12 17.34 -5.66
CA ASN A 242 -30.16 18.34 -5.45
C ASN A 242 -29.94 19.22 -4.21
N ALA A 243 -28.74 19.19 -3.60
CA ALA A 243 -28.35 20.06 -2.50
C ALA A 243 -28.66 21.54 -2.82
N ARG A 244 -29.46 22.17 -1.96
CA ARG A 244 -29.72 23.61 -1.94
C ARG A 244 -28.76 24.23 -0.92
N LEU A 245 -27.49 24.32 -1.31
CA LEU A 245 -26.38 24.61 -0.42
C LEU A 245 -25.64 25.87 -0.85
N LYS A 246 -25.44 26.80 0.09
CA LYS A 246 -24.37 27.79 0.05
C LYS A 246 -23.20 27.23 0.85
N VAL A 247 -21.99 27.28 0.29
CA VAL A 247 -20.77 26.82 0.94
C VAL A 247 -19.69 27.89 0.83
N ARG A 248 -18.89 28.03 1.89
CA ARG A 248 -17.76 28.96 1.94
C ARG A 248 -16.61 28.31 2.69
N LEU A 249 -15.37 28.43 2.20
CA LEU A 249 -14.21 27.76 2.77
C LEU A 249 -13.18 28.79 3.25
N ASN A 250 -12.86 28.78 4.53
CA ASN A 250 -11.73 29.51 5.08
C ASN A 250 -10.52 28.61 5.26
N VAL A 251 -9.33 29.11 4.93
CA VAL A 251 -8.04 28.42 5.13
C VAL A 251 -7.02 29.35 5.77
N ASN A 252 -6.01 28.77 6.43
CA ASN A 252 -4.85 29.53 6.88
C ASN A 252 -3.84 29.62 5.73
N GLN A 253 -3.57 30.84 5.25
CA GLN A 253 -2.52 31.13 4.27
C GLN A 253 -1.28 31.70 4.97
N THR A 254 -0.09 31.31 4.52
CA THR A 254 1.16 31.94 4.96
C THR A 254 1.41 33.18 4.12
N VAL A 255 1.57 34.33 4.77
CA VAL A 255 1.91 35.60 4.11
C VAL A 255 3.33 35.97 4.47
N VAL A 256 4.12 36.32 3.46
CA VAL A 256 5.51 36.75 3.60
C VAL A 256 5.57 38.25 3.35
N ASP A 257 5.76 39.04 4.40
CA ASP A 257 5.88 40.49 4.33
C ASP A 257 7.38 40.86 4.35
N THR A 258 7.86 41.67 3.40
CA THR A 258 9.23 42.23 3.48
C THR A 258 9.26 43.37 4.50
N VAL A 259 10.06 43.24 5.55
CA VAL A 259 10.12 44.18 6.68
C VAL A 259 11.46 44.93 6.80
N GLY A 260 12.35 44.78 5.83
CA GLY A 260 13.63 45.48 5.76
C GLY A 260 14.62 44.77 4.84
N GLN A 261 15.90 45.02 5.06
CA GLN A 261 17.02 44.25 4.51
C GLN A 261 17.89 43.71 5.65
N GLU A 262 18.53 42.56 5.43
CA GLU A 262 19.62 42.06 6.28
C GLU A 262 20.93 42.80 5.98
N GLU A 263 21.98 42.58 6.80
CA GLU A 263 23.27 43.26 6.66
C GLU A 263 24.00 42.95 5.33
N ASP A 264 23.64 41.85 4.65
CA ASP A 264 24.13 41.48 3.32
C ASP A 264 23.30 42.09 2.16
N GLY A 265 22.27 42.87 2.47
CA GLY A 265 21.35 43.49 1.51
C GLY A 265 20.18 42.60 1.06
N SER A 266 20.10 41.35 1.52
CA SER A 266 18.98 40.46 1.20
C SER A 266 17.67 40.92 1.86
N PRO A 267 16.47 40.63 1.28
CA PRO A 267 15.20 41.06 1.87
C PRO A 267 14.92 40.37 3.20
N LYS A 268 14.66 41.15 4.26
CA LYS A 268 14.28 40.62 5.57
C LYS A 268 12.80 40.22 5.55
N GLU A 269 12.54 38.92 5.50
CA GLU A 269 11.18 38.37 5.46
C GLU A 269 10.56 38.20 6.86
N LYS A 270 9.31 38.63 7.03
CA LYS A 270 8.46 38.27 8.17
C LYS A 270 7.31 37.39 7.70
N ARG A 271 7.26 36.17 8.22
CA ARG A 271 6.16 35.23 7.91
C ARG A 271 5.04 35.36 8.95
N SER A 272 3.83 35.57 8.48
CA SER A 272 2.60 35.58 9.28
C SER A 272 1.57 34.60 8.73
N THR A 273 0.56 34.25 9.52
CA THR A 273 -0.55 33.40 9.06
C THR A 273 -1.83 34.20 9.12
N LYS A 274 -2.55 34.30 8.00
CA LYS A 274 -3.85 34.98 7.91
C LYS A 274 -4.93 33.97 7.54
N VAL A 275 -6.13 34.13 8.10
CA VAL A 275 -7.31 33.38 7.66
C VAL A 275 -7.84 34.08 6.41
N VAL A 276 -7.92 33.36 5.30
CA VAL A 276 -8.44 33.88 4.03
C VAL A 276 -9.60 33.02 3.54
N ASP A 277 -10.46 33.61 2.72
CA ASP A 277 -11.46 32.87 1.96
C ASP A 277 -10.76 32.17 0.77
N ALA A 278 -11.07 30.89 0.54
CA ALA A 278 -10.50 30.10 -0.53
C ALA A 278 -11.13 30.40 -1.91
N GLY A 279 -12.18 31.21 -1.96
CA GLY A 279 -12.92 31.54 -3.17
C GLY A 279 -13.98 30.49 -3.54
N GLU A 280 -14.55 30.65 -4.74
CA GLU A 280 -15.58 29.74 -5.24
C GLU A 280 -14.98 28.37 -5.65
N PRO A 281 -15.65 27.25 -5.32
CA PRO A 281 -15.23 25.93 -5.76
C PRO A 281 -15.53 25.68 -7.25
N VAL A 282 -14.76 24.79 -7.87
CA VAL A 282 -15.22 24.08 -9.08
C VAL A 282 -16.30 23.07 -8.68
N ILE A 283 -17.39 23.00 -9.43
CA ILE A 283 -18.54 22.14 -9.10
C ILE A 283 -18.78 21.09 -10.19
N ASP A 284 -18.51 19.83 -9.86
CA ASP A 284 -18.84 18.68 -10.69
C ASP A 284 -20.22 18.12 -10.31
N THR A 285 -21.06 17.78 -11.29
CA THR A 285 -22.41 17.24 -11.06
C THR A 285 -22.60 15.93 -11.81
N TYR A 286 -22.98 14.89 -11.08
CA TYR A 286 -23.22 13.53 -11.59
C TYR A 286 -24.74 13.23 -11.58
N ASN A 287 -25.19 11.97 -11.58
CA ASN A 287 -26.61 11.61 -11.52
C ASN A 287 -27.18 11.70 -10.10
N LYS A 288 -26.41 11.34 -9.07
CA LYS A 288 -26.80 11.39 -7.65
C LYS A 288 -25.87 12.25 -6.78
N LEU A 289 -24.63 12.43 -7.19
CA LEU A 289 -23.60 13.20 -6.51
C LEU A 289 -23.46 14.64 -7.07
N LYS A 290 -23.07 15.57 -6.21
CA LYS A 290 -22.44 16.86 -6.55
C LYS A 290 -21.17 17.00 -5.72
N VAL A 291 -20.11 17.51 -6.33
CA VAL A 291 -18.79 17.65 -5.72
C VAL A 291 -18.32 19.10 -5.85
N PHE A 292 -17.98 19.72 -4.73
CA PHE A 292 -17.39 21.05 -4.68
C PHE A 292 -15.89 20.90 -4.40
N THR A 293 -15.02 21.40 -5.28
CA THR A 293 -13.56 21.22 -5.21
C THR A 293 -12.87 22.58 -5.14
N TRP A 294 -12.05 22.78 -4.11
CA TRP A 294 -11.10 23.89 -4.00
C TRP A 294 -9.68 23.36 -4.20
N LYS A 295 -8.97 23.86 -5.22
CA LYS A 295 -7.51 23.76 -5.31
C LYS A 295 -6.92 25.03 -4.68
N LEU A 296 -6.20 24.88 -3.59
CA LEU A 296 -5.66 25.98 -2.78
C LEU A 296 -4.34 26.49 -3.40
N LYS A 297 -4.06 27.79 -3.25
CA LYS A 297 -2.82 28.41 -3.72
C LYS A 297 -1.59 28.01 -2.88
N ASP A 298 -1.81 27.85 -1.58
CA ASP A 298 -0.79 27.48 -0.59
C ASP A 298 -1.28 26.29 0.23
N THR A 299 -0.36 25.44 0.66
CA THR A 299 -0.67 24.34 1.57
C THR A 299 -1.13 24.86 2.92
N THR A 300 -2.19 24.29 3.49
CA THR A 300 -2.66 24.62 4.84
C THR A 300 -2.78 23.38 5.73
N SER A 301 -2.69 23.56 7.05
CA SER A 301 -2.97 22.50 8.03
C SER A 301 -4.24 22.74 8.84
N ILE A 302 -5.08 23.69 8.41
CA ILE A 302 -6.40 23.95 8.95
C ILE A 302 -7.32 24.50 7.85
N ALA A 303 -8.51 23.91 7.76
CA ALA A 303 -9.59 24.35 6.89
C ALA A 303 -10.87 24.46 7.70
N LYS A 304 -11.66 25.52 7.49
CA LYS A 304 -12.98 25.69 8.11
C LYS A 304 -14.02 25.99 7.05
N MET A 305 -14.90 25.01 6.84
CA MET A 305 -16.03 25.09 5.93
C MET A 305 -17.25 25.64 6.66
N TYR A 306 -17.99 26.51 6.00
CA TYR A 306 -19.28 27.05 6.44
C TYR A 306 -20.34 26.61 5.44
N LEU A 307 -21.46 26.11 5.95
CA LEU A 307 -22.54 25.49 5.18
C LEU A 307 -23.86 26.14 5.58
N SER A 308 -24.69 26.51 4.61
CA SER A 308 -26.03 27.04 4.84
C SER A 308 -27.02 26.50 3.80
N GLY A 309 -28.10 25.89 4.25
CA GLY A 309 -29.20 25.42 3.42
C GLY A 309 -29.66 24.00 3.76
N ASN A 310 -29.95 23.19 2.73
CA ASN A 310 -30.39 21.80 2.88
C ASN A 310 -29.61 20.86 1.94
N ALA A 311 -28.95 19.85 2.52
CA ALA A 311 -28.12 18.89 1.79
C ALA A 311 -27.92 17.59 2.59
N GLU A 312 -27.66 16.48 1.88
CA GLU A 312 -26.98 15.30 2.44
C GLU A 312 -25.49 15.46 2.14
N VAL A 313 -24.63 15.47 3.16
CA VAL A 313 -23.17 15.53 3.04
C VAL A 313 -22.59 14.13 3.26
N TYR A 314 -22.00 13.56 2.20
CA TYR A 314 -21.49 12.20 2.20
C TYR A 314 -20.02 12.10 2.64
N ALA A 315 -19.20 13.07 2.26
CA ALA A 315 -17.79 13.14 2.65
C ALA A 315 -17.25 14.57 2.53
N ILE A 316 -16.19 14.87 3.30
CA ILE A 316 -15.31 16.02 3.11
C ILE A 316 -13.89 15.49 3.02
N SER A 317 -13.18 15.80 1.94
CA SER A 317 -11.79 15.38 1.74
C SER A 317 -10.84 16.55 1.98
N ALA A 318 -9.69 16.25 2.58
CA ALA A 318 -8.59 17.18 2.74
C ALA A 318 -7.29 16.48 2.31
N ASP A 319 -6.84 16.80 1.11
CA ASP A 319 -5.85 16.04 0.35
C ASP A 319 -4.67 16.93 -0.06
N GLY A 320 -3.59 16.30 -0.53
CA GLY A 320 -2.44 17.00 -1.13
C GLY A 320 -2.75 17.62 -2.49
N ALA A 321 -1.70 18.11 -3.15
CA ALA A 321 -1.79 18.58 -4.54
C ALA A 321 -1.79 17.40 -5.52
N TYR A 322 -1.09 16.33 -5.15
CA TYR A 322 -0.89 15.10 -5.93
C TYR A 322 -0.61 13.90 -5.02
N GLY A 323 -0.40 12.73 -5.60
CA GLY A 323 0.06 11.53 -4.88
C GLY A 323 -1.09 10.77 -4.23
N VAL A 324 -0.92 10.32 -2.98
CA VAL A 324 -1.86 9.42 -2.31
C VAL A 324 -2.61 10.04 -1.12
N ALA A 325 -3.89 9.69 -1.01
CA ALA A 325 -4.70 9.86 0.19
C ALA A 325 -5.19 8.49 0.67
N VAL A 326 -5.22 8.29 2.00
CA VAL A 326 -5.70 7.04 2.61
C VAL A 326 -6.86 7.34 3.55
N ASP A 327 -8.06 6.94 3.14
CA ASP A 327 -9.32 7.28 3.80
C ASP A 327 -9.63 6.28 4.92
N ASN A 328 -9.79 6.73 6.16
CA ASN A 328 -10.02 5.87 7.31
C ASN A 328 -11.52 5.72 7.64
N VAL A 329 -12.13 4.61 7.20
CA VAL A 329 -13.57 4.35 7.34
C VAL A 329 -13.85 3.25 8.38
N ALA A 330 -13.65 3.60 9.65
CA ALA A 330 -13.91 2.72 10.79
C ALA A 330 -15.42 2.58 11.09
N MET A 331 -15.91 1.34 11.05
CA MET A 331 -17.31 0.97 11.30
C MET A 331 -17.41 0.04 12.51
N ARG A 332 -17.41 0.61 13.73
CA ARG A 332 -17.47 -0.15 14.99
C ARG A 332 -18.55 -1.23 14.96
N GLY A 333 -18.17 -2.48 15.23
CA GLY A 333 -19.07 -3.64 15.28
C GLY A 333 -19.52 -4.19 13.92
N SER A 334 -19.12 -3.56 12.80
CA SER A 334 -19.44 -4.04 11.46
C SER A 334 -18.71 -5.36 11.15
N SER A 335 -19.40 -6.24 10.43
CA SER A 335 -18.80 -7.43 9.81
C SER A 335 -18.53 -7.24 8.31
N GLY A 336 -18.56 -5.99 7.82
CA GLY A 336 -18.42 -5.65 6.40
C GLY A 336 -19.67 -5.96 5.56
N THR A 337 -20.76 -6.43 6.16
CA THR A 337 -21.95 -7.00 5.48
C THR A 337 -22.93 -5.95 4.92
N ILE A 338 -22.47 -4.72 4.68
CA ILE A 338 -23.33 -3.56 4.41
C ILE A 338 -23.26 -3.02 2.97
N PHE A 339 -22.18 -3.27 2.21
CA PHE A 339 -21.92 -2.56 0.94
C PHE A 339 -23.02 -2.79 -0.11
N HIS A 340 -23.58 -4.00 -0.15
CA HIS A 340 -24.72 -4.33 -1.02
C HIS A 340 -26.03 -3.59 -0.70
N ARG A 341 -26.11 -2.89 0.44
CA ARG A 341 -27.24 -2.06 0.88
C ARG A 341 -27.05 -0.57 0.52
N ILE A 342 -25.85 -0.15 0.10
CA ILE A 342 -25.57 1.22 -0.32
C ILE A 342 -26.10 1.42 -1.75
N ASP A 343 -26.62 2.60 -2.06
CA ASP A 343 -26.97 2.99 -3.44
C ASP A 343 -25.74 2.88 -4.35
N SER A 344 -25.75 1.90 -5.26
CA SER A 344 -24.55 1.53 -6.03
C SER A 344 -24.11 2.60 -7.01
N GLU A 345 -25.02 3.43 -7.49
CA GLU A 345 -24.70 4.51 -8.44
C GLU A 345 -24.08 5.69 -7.70
N LEU A 346 -24.64 6.10 -6.55
CA LEU A 346 -24.00 7.10 -5.69
C LEU A 346 -22.61 6.64 -5.23
N LEU A 347 -22.46 5.37 -4.86
CA LEU A 347 -21.18 4.81 -4.44
C LEU A 347 -20.16 4.83 -5.58
N ALA A 348 -20.57 4.43 -6.79
CA ALA A 348 -19.72 4.48 -7.99
C ALA A 348 -19.29 5.91 -8.36
N GLU A 349 -20.23 6.86 -8.35
CA GLU A 349 -19.94 8.28 -8.57
C GLU A 349 -18.96 8.84 -7.54
N SER A 350 -19.11 8.43 -6.27
CA SER A 350 -18.24 8.87 -5.19
C SER A 350 -16.81 8.32 -5.35
N TYR A 351 -16.68 7.03 -5.66
CA TYR A 351 -15.39 6.40 -5.93
C TYR A 351 -14.71 7.00 -7.17
N LYS A 352 -15.47 7.28 -8.23
CA LYS A 352 -14.95 7.94 -9.45
C LYS A 352 -14.49 9.38 -9.17
N ALA A 353 -15.31 10.18 -8.49
CA ALA A 353 -14.98 11.57 -8.17
C ALA A 353 -13.76 11.71 -7.24
N MET A 354 -13.52 10.70 -6.39
CA MET A 354 -12.37 10.64 -5.49
C MET A 354 -11.19 9.85 -6.08
N ASN A 355 -11.25 9.38 -7.34
CA ASN A 355 -10.18 8.61 -7.98
C ASN A 355 -9.66 7.44 -7.10
N VAL A 356 -10.60 6.64 -6.58
CA VAL A 356 -10.29 5.50 -5.72
C VAL A 356 -9.70 4.36 -6.56
N LYS A 357 -8.49 3.90 -6.20
CA LYS A 357 -7.76 2.84 -6.93
C LYS A 357 -7.41 1.60 -6.10
N LEU A 358 -7.48 1.68 -4.78
CA LEU A 358 -7.39 0.52 -3.89
C LEU A 358 -8.48 0.62 -2.82
N ILE A 359 -9.17 -0.49 -2.58
CA ILE A 359 -10.16 -0.59 -1.52
C ILE A 359 -9.73 -1.72 -0.58
N ILE A 360 -9.39 -1.35 0.65
CA ILE A 360 -9.01 -2.28 1.71
C ILE A 360 -10.26 -2.62 2.53
N MET A 361 -10.57 -3.91 2.66
CA MET A 361 -11.69 -4.44 3.44
C MET A 361 -11.16 -5.21 4.65
N GLU A 362 -10.99 -4.55 5.79
CA GLU A 362 -10.50 -5.15 7.04
C GLU A 362 -11.65 -5.64 7.92
N TYR A 363 -12.02 -6.92 7.77
CA TYR A 363 -13.17 -7.50 8.46
C TYR A 363 -12.95 -8.94 8.88
N GLY A 364 -13.77 -9.37 9.85
CA GLY A 364 -13.90 -10.76 10.27
C GLY A 364 -13.92 -10.93 11.77
N GLY A 365 -13.35 -10.00 12.55
CA GLY A 365 -13.29 -10.11 14.01
C GLY A 365 -14.67 -10.26 14.64
N ASN A 366 -15.66 -9.50 14.16
CA ASN A 366 -17.05 -9.59 14.61
C ASN A 366 -17.80 -10.86 14.13
N LEU A 367 -17.30 -11.56 13.09
CA LEU A 367 -17.87 -12.84 12.65
C LEU A 367 -17.41 -13.99 13.56
N VAL A 368 -16.13 -14.03 13.93
CA VAL A 368 -15.44 -15.14 14.62
C VAL A 368 -16.20 -15.74 15.82
N PRO A 369 -16.85 -14.97 16.72
CA PRO A 369 -17.61 -15.52 17.84
C PRO A 369 -18.81 -16.39 17.44
N SER A 370 -19.37 -16.15 16.25
CA SER A 370 -20.58 -16.80 15.74
C SER A 370 -20.31 -17.94 14.74
N ILE A 371 -19.11 -18.00 14.16
CA ILE A 371 -18.78 -18.90 13.06
C ILE A 371 -18.63 -20.35 13.54
N ASN A 372 -19.27 -21.26 12.80
CA ASN A 372 -19.22 -22.70 12.99
C ASN A 372 -19.50 -23.42 11.66
N SER A 373 -19.38 -24.75 11.64
CA SER A 373 -19.57 -25.57 10.43
C SER A 373 -20.98 -25.47 9.82
N GLY A 374 -22.00 -25.07 10.58
CA GLY A 374 -23.38 -24.94 10.10
C GLY A 374 -23.68 -23.62 9.38
N ASN A 375 -22.88 -22.56 9.56
CA ASN A 375 -23.12 -21.26 8.94
C ASN A 375 -22.01 -20.76 7.99
N ILE A 376 -20.88 -21.47 7.90
CA ILE A 376 -19.72 -21.02 7.12
C ILE A 376 -20.01 -20.76 5.63
N GLU A 377 -20.77 -21.64 4.97
CA GLU A 377 -21.13 -21.48 3.54
C GLU A 377 -22.10 -20.31 3.29
N TRP A 378 -22.97 -20.01 4.26
CA TRP A 378 -23.83 -18.84 4.21
C TRP A 378 -23.01 -17.55 4.41
N THR A 379 -22.03 -17.57 5.33
CA THR A 379 -21.07 -16.48 5.49
C THR A 379 -20.26 -16.26 4.22
N LYS A 380 -19.75 -17.32 3.56
CA LYS A 380 -19.04 -17.19 2.27
C LYS A 380 -19.89 -16.40 1.27
N LYS A 381 -21.14 -16.84 1.04
CA LYS A 381 -22.10 -16.17 0.13
C LYS A 381 -22.36 -14.70 0.49
N ILE A 382 -22.46 -14.36 1.78
CA ILE A 382 -22.66 -12.98 2.20
C ILE A 382 -21.44 -12.12 1.88
N ILE A 383 -20.23 -12.57 2.19
CA ILE A 383 -19.00 -11.81 1.94
C ILE A 383 -18.74 -11.67 0.44
N THR A 384 -18.97 -12.73 -0.36
CA THR A 384 -18.95 -12.70 -1.83
C THR A 384 -19.82 -11.56 -2.36
N ARG A 385 -21.07 -11.42 -1.85
CA ARG A 385 -21.98 -10.34 -2.26
C ARG A 385 -21.47 -8.94 -1.91
N GLN A 386 -20.61 -8.79 -0.89
CA GLN A 386 -20.04 -7.48 -0.54
C GLN A 386 -18.89 -7.10 -1.47
N ILE A 387 -17.98 -8.03 -1.73
CA ILE A 387 -16.87 -7.84 -2.69
C ILE A 387 -17.46 -7.49 -4.07
N GLN A 388 -18.42 -8.27 -4.55
CA GLN A 388 -19.09 -8.03 -5.84
C GLN A 388 -19.87 -6.71 -5.89
N ALA A 389 -20.43 -6.24 -4.77
CA ALA A 389 -21.07 -4.92 -4.71
C ALA A 389 -20.05 -3.78 -4.86
N ILE A 390 -18.85 -3.93 -4.29
CA ILE A 390 -17.76 -2.95 -4.45
C ILE A 390 -17.18 -3.02 -5.86
N GLN A 391 -16.90 -4.22 -6.40
CA GLN A 391 -16.40 -4.39 -7.78
C GLN A 391 -17.35 -3.78 -8.81
N LYS A 392 -18.67 -3.95 -8.62
CA LYS A 392 -19.68 -3.33 -9.48
C LYS A 392 -19.68 -1.80 -9.37
N ALA A 393 -19.39 -1.25 -8.18
CA ALA A 393 -19.34 0.19 -7.96
C ALA A 393 -18.03 0.82 -8.48
N ASN A 394 -16.90 0.09 -8.42
CA ASN A 394 -15.63 0.56 -8.94
C ASN A 394 -14.81 -0.60 -9.54
N PRO A 395 -14.93 -0.88 -10.85
CA PRO A 395 -14.11 -1.89 -11.53
C PRO A 395 -12.65 -1.43 -11.74
N ASP A 396 -12.37 -0.13 -11.59
CA ASP A 396 -11.04 0.45 -11.76
C ASP A 396 -10.18 0.39 -10.49
N ALA A 397 -10.75 -0.05 -9.36
CA ALA A 397 -10.02 -0.27 -8.12
C ALA A 397 -9.69 -1.74 -7.88
N ASP A 398 -8.49 -1.96 -7.34
CA ASP A 398 -8.09 -3.23 -6.77
C ASP A 398 -8.72 -3.40 -5.37
N ILE A 399 -9.02 -4.64 -4.97
CA ILE A 399 -9.62 -4.95 -3.67
C ILE A 399 -8.68 -5.84 -2.88
N LEU A 400 -8.32 -5.38 -1.69
CA LEU A 400 -7.48 -6.10 -0.73
C LEU A 400 -8.29 -6.40 0.53
N PHE A 401 -8.58 -7.67 0.79
CA PHE A 401 -9.30 -8.09 1.98
C PHE A 401 -8.31 -8.42 3.11
N ILE A 402 -8.43 -7.74 4.25
CA ILE A 402 -7.63 -8.05 5.45
C ILE A 402 -8.48 -8.90 6.40
N GLY A 403 -7.97 -10.08 6.74
CA GLY A 403 -8.63 -11.00 7.67
C GLY A 403 -8.52 -10.60 9.14
N PRO A 404 -9.24 -11.31 10.03
CA PRO A 404 -9.21 -11.04 11.46
C PRO A 404 -7.83 -11.26 12.10
N ALA A 405 -7.52 -10.42 13.09
CA ALA A 405 -6.46 -10.62 14.06
C ALA A 405 -6.59 -11.96 14.84
N ASP A 406 -5.51 -12.39 15.50
CA ASP A 406 -5.68 -13.30 16.64
C ASP A 406 -6.46 -12.58 17.74
N MET A 407 -7.38 -13.31 18.36
CA MET A 407 -8.21 -12.84 19.47
C MET A 407 -8.45 -14.02 20.42
N ALA A 408 -8.45 -13.75 21.71
CA ALA A 408 -8.54 -14.79 22.73
C ALA A 408 -9.73 -14.57 23.68
N ARG A 409 -10.25 -15.67 24.21
CA ARG A 409 -11.26 -15.70 25.29
C ARG A 409 -10.76 -16.56 26.43
N GLN A 410 -11.32 -16.36 27.62
CA GLN A 410 -11.17 -17.32 28.70
C GLN A 410 -12.00 -18.58 28.40
N LYS A 411 -11.37 -19.74 28.54
CA LYS A 411 -12.01 -21.04 28.56
C LYS A 411 -11.29 -21.89 29.62
N ASP A 412 -12.04 -22.52 30.52
CA ASP A 412 -11.50 -23.39 31.56
C ASP A 412 -10.39 -22.72 32.41
N GLY A 413 -10.55 -21.43 32.69
CA GLY A 413 -9.59 -20.60 33.45
C GLY A 413 -8.36 -20.13 32.68
N GLN A 414 -8.22 -20.45 31.39
CA GLN A 414 -7.07 -20.07 30.56
C GLN A 414 -7.49 -19.22 29.35
N TRP A 415 -6.62 -18.29 28.96
CA TRP A 415 -6.78 -17.56 27.70
C TRP A 415 -6.43 -18.45 26.51
N GLN A 416 -7.33 -18.55 25.54
CA GLN A 416 -7.18 -19.37 24.34
C GLN A 416 -7.75 -18.63 23.12
N THR A 417 -7.10 -18.78 21.95
CA THR A 417 -7.61 -18.27 20.67
C THR A 417 -9.05 -18.77 20.41
N TYR A 418 -9.89 -17.93 19.81
CA TYR A 418 -11.25 -18.31 19.43
C TYR A 418 -11.27 -19.51 18.47
N SER A 419 -12.06 -20.53 18.79
CA SER A 419 -12.14 -21.78 18.01
C SER A 419 -12.69 -21.59 16.58
N GLY A 420 -13.52 -20.58 16.35
CA GLY A 420 -14.04 -20.23 15.02
C GLY A 420 -13.03 -19.52 14.11
N LEU A 421 -11.90 -19.05 14.66
CA LEU A 421 -10.99 -18.13 13.95
C LEU A 421 -10.37 -18.77 12.71
N ALA A 422 -9.82 -19.98 12.83
CA ALA A 422 -9.19 -20.68 11.70
C ALA A 422 -10.18 -20.98 10.55
N MET A 423 -11.44 -21.29 10.88
CA MET A 423 -12.50 -21.50 9.89
C MET A 423 -12.89 -20.18 9.21
N THR A 424 -12.96 -19.09 9.98
CA THR A 424 -13.27 -17.74 9.48
C THR A 424 -12.16 -17.26 8.52
N ILE A 425 -10.89 -17.36 8.91
CA ILE A 425 -9.73 -16.98 8.08
C ILE A 425 -9.75 -17.76 6.76
N LYS A 426 -9.91 -19.10 6.83
CA LYS A 426 -9.97 -19.94 5.63
C LYS A 426 -11.08 -19.49 4.67
N ALA A 427 -12.30 -19.30 5.17
CA ALA A 427 -13.44 -18.91 4.34
C ALA A 427 -13.32 -17.49 3.75
N LEU A 428 -12.81 -16.52 4.52
CA LEU A 428 -12.58 -15.16 4.02
C LEU A 428 -11.47 -15.14 2.95
N ARG A 429 -10.38 -15.89 3.16
CA ARG A 429 -9.30 -16.07 2.19
C ARG A 429 -9.80 -16.69 0.89
N GLU A 430 -10.56 -17.78 0.98
CA GLU A 430 -11.19 -18.43 -0.18
C GLU A 430 -12.06 -17.44 -0.94
N VAL A 431 -13.00 -16.76 -0.27
CA VAL A 431 -13.92 -15.81 -0.92
C VAL A 431 -13.20 -14.63 -1.57
N ALA A 432 -12.16 -14.07 -0.93
CA ALA A 432 -11.38 -12.99 -1.52
C ALA A 432 -10.73 -13.45 -2.84
N LEU A 433 -9.96 -14.54 -2.80
CA LEU A 433 -9.23 -15.06 -3.95
C LEU A 433 -10.16 -15.56 -5.07
N GLU A 434 -11.26 -16.24 -4.73
CA GLU A 434 -12.29 -16.69 -5.68
C GLU A 434 -12.97 -15.52 -6.42
N ASN A 435 -12.98 -14.32 -5.84
CA ASN A 435 -13.52 -13.10 -6.47
C ASN A 435 -12.42 -12.17 -7.04
N GLY A 436 -11.16 -12.61 -7.10
CA GLY A 436 -10.06 -11.80 -7.66
C GLY A 436 -9.54 -10.68 -6.74
N ALA A 437 -9.89 -10.70 -5.46
CA ALA A 437 -9.34 -9.81 -4.44
C ALA A 437 -8.12 -10.44 -3.76
N ALA A 438 -7.07 -9.66 -3.51
CA ALA A 438 -5.95 -10.08 -2.67
C ALA A 438 -6.39 -10.28 -1.21
N TYR A 439 -5.65 -11.09 -0.47
CA TYR A 439 -5.91 -11.37 0.94
C TYR A 439 -4.69 -11.15 1.83
N TRP A 440 -4.84 -10.45 2.95
CA TRP A 440 -3.82 -10.32 3.98
C TRP A 440 -4.22 -11.02 5.27
N ASP A 441 -3.42 -12.00 5.68
CA ASP A 441 -3.68 -12.83 6.84
C ASP A 441 -3.08 -12.20 8.11
N MET A 442 -3.84 -11.31 8.75
CA MET A 442 -3.41 -10.60 9.96
C MET A 442 -3.06 -11.57 11.11
N HIS A 443 -3.74 -12.71 11.23
CA HIS A 443 -3.43 -13.75 12.22
C HIS A 443 -2.05 -14.38 11.99
N ARG A 444 -1.74 -14.76 10.74
CA ARG A 444 -0.42 -15.27 10.35
C ARG A 444 0.68 -14.25 10.66
N VAL A 445 0.46 -12.99 10.29
CA VAL A 445 1.34 -11.84 10.55
C VAL A 445 1.62 -11.69 12.06
N MET A 446 0.59 -11.65 12.89
CA MET A 446 0.71 -11.46 14.35
C MET A 446 1.55 -12.51 15.07
N GLY A 447 1.51 -13.76 14.60
CA GLY A 447 2.14 -14.90 15.28
C GLY A 447 1.36 -16.22 15.22
N GLY A 448 0.13 -16.21 14.72
CA GLY A 448 -0.81 -17.33 14.80
C GLY A 448 -1.51 -17.42 16.17
N ASN A 449 -1.95 -18.63 16.55
CA ASN A 449 -2.71 -18.84 17.78
C ASN A 449 -1.94 -18.39 19.04
N GLY A 450 -2.62 -17.66 19.92
CA GLY A 450 -2.07 -17.11 21.17
C GLY A 450 -1.13 -15.93 20.95
N ALA A 451 -1.04 -15.38 19.73
CA ALA A 451 -0.29 -14.16 19.47
C ALA A 451 -0.87 -12.96 20.24
N MET A 452 -2.19 -12.79 20.28
CA MET A 452 -2.82 -11.69 21.02
C MET A 452 -2.49 -11.75 22.51
N ILE A 453 -2.51 -12.93 23.11
CA ILE A 453 -2.11 -13.15 24.51
C ILE A 453 -0.65 -12.68 24.73
N LYS A 454 0.26 -12.97 23.79
CA LYS A 454 1.65 -12.48 23.85
C LYS A 454 1.77 -10.97 23.61
N TRP A 455 0.92 -10.40 22.75
CA TRP A 455 0.89 -8.97 22.44
C TRP A 455 0.36 -8.13 23.61
N VAL A 456 -0.60 -8.64 24.38
CA VAL A 456 -1.07 -8.04 25.65
C VAL A 456 0.04 -8.03 26.71
N ASN A 457 0.79 -9.14 26.82
CA ASN A 457 1.85 -9.31 27.83
C ASN A 457 3.24 -8.78 27.39
N LYS A 458 3.35 -8.10 26.25
CA LYS A 458 4.61 -7.48 25.81
C LYS A 458 4.87 -6.21 26.63
N ASP A 459 6.11 -5.94 26.97
CA ASP A 459 6.51 -4.61 27.46
C ASP A 459 7.22 -3.83 26.34
N PRO A 460 6.69 -2.68 25.87
CA PRO A 460 5.38 -2.11 26.20
C PRO A 460 4.26 -2.72 25.32
N ALA A 461 3.04 -2.79 25.88
CA ALA A 461 1.94 -3.60 25.33
C ALA A 461 1.49 -3.21 23.91
N LEU A 462 1.14 -4.24 23.13
CA LEU A 462 0.59 -4.14 21.76
C LEU A 462 -0.89 -4.51 21.69
N GLY A 463 -1.39 -5.34 22.60
CA GLY A 463 -2.82 -5.64 22.77
C GLY A 463 -3.41 -5.01 24.04
N PHE A 464 -4.71 -4.73 24.06
CA PHE A 464 -5.45 -4.38 25.27
C PHE A 464 -5.84 -5.62 26.07
N THR A 465 -6.11 -5.46 27.37
CA THR A 465 -6.44 -6.55 28.30
C THR A 465 -7.77 -7.27 28.00
N ASP A 466 -8.57 -6.77 27.05
CA ASP A 466 -9.71 -7.49 26.48
C ASP A 466 -9.29 -8.68 25.58
N HIS A 467 -8.02 -8.77 25.21
CA HIS A 467 -7.46 -9.77 24.30
C HIS A 467 -8.15 -9.81 22.92
N ILE A 468 -8.64 -8.65 22.46
CA ILE A 468 -9.27 -8.46 21.15
C ILE A 468 -8.67 -7.25 20.43
N HIS A 469 -8.56 -6.09 21.08
CA HIS A 469 -8.18 -4.85 20.40
C HIS A 469 -6.69 -4.51 20.53
N PHE A 470 -6.11 -3.89 19.50
CA PHE A 470 -4.74 -3.38 19.58
C PHE A 470 -4.65 -2.07 20.37
N THR A 471 -3.56 -1.90 21.12
CA THR A 471 -3.14 -0.57 21.57
C THR A 471 -2.74 0.27 20.37
N ARG A 472 -2.67 1.61 20.52
CA ARG A 472 -2.15 2.50 19.45
C ARG A 472 -0.77 2.08 18.93
N ARG A 473 0.07 1.44 19.77
CA ARG A 473 1.37 0.90 19.35
C ARG A 473 1.24 -0.41 18.58
N GLY A 474 0.36 -1.32 19.01
CA GLY A 474 0.11 -2.57 18.28
C GLY A 474 -0.47 -2.34 16.89
N ALA A 475 -1.39 -1.38 16.78
CA ALA A 475 -1.99 -0.99 15.50
C ALA A 475 -0.97 -0.30 14.57
N ALA A 476 -0.13 0.59 15.09
CA ALA A 476 0.96 1.17 14.31
C ALA A 476 1.94 0.09 13.82
N TYR A 477 2.37 -0.81 14.70
CA TYR A 477 3.23 -1.95 14.33
C TYR A 477 2.57 -2.89 13.31
N MET A 478 1.24 -3.03 13.32
CA MET A 478 0.52 -3.76 12.27
C MET A 478 0.58 -3.02 10.93
N GLY A 479 0.43 -1.69 10.94
CA GLY A 479 0.65 -0.83 9.78
C GLY A 479 2.07 -0.93 9.22
N ASP A 480 3.10 -0.90 10.07
CA ASP A 480 4.51 -1.06 9.67
C ASP A 480 4.74 -2.41 8.94
N LEU A 481 4.13 -3.49 9.45
CA LEU A 481 4.23 -4.84 8.86
C LEU A 481 3.47 -4.95 7.52
N PHE A 482 2.34 -4.25 7.38
CA PHE A 482 1.60 -4.11 6.13
C PHE A 482 2.43 -3.38 5.08
N CYS A 483 2.96 -2.20 5.43
CA CYS A 483 3.77 -1.37 4.54
C CYS A 483 5.05 -2.08 4.12
N SER A 484 5.73 -2.77 5.05
CA SER A 484 6.89 -3.60 4.76
C SER A 484 6.59 -4.70 3.74
N ALA A 485 5.39 -5.32 3.80
CA ALA A 485 4.98 -6.31 2.81
C ALA A 485 4.64 -5.68 1.46
N LEU A 486 4.01 -4.50 1.44
CA LEU A 486 3.65 -3.79 0.21
C LEU A 486 4.90 -3.27 -0.52
N ARG A 487 5.89 -2.75 0.23
CA ARG A 487 7.19 -2.30 -0.31
C ARG A 487 7.95 -3.45 -0.99
N MET A 488 7.85 -4.70 -0.52
CA MET A 488 8.42 -5.86 -1.24
C MET A 488 7.78 -6.09 -2.62
N HIS A 489 6.49 -5.79 -2.80
CA HIS A 489 5.85 -5.84 -4.13
C HIS A 489 6.26 -4.64 -4.99
N TYR A 490 6.38 -3.44 -4.39
CA TYR A 490 6.84 -2.26 -5.12
C TYR A 490 8.30 -2.39 -5.58
N ASP A 491 9.18 -2.92 -4.74
CA ASP A 491 10.58 -3.22 -5.09
C ASP A 491 10.67 -4.22 -6.25
N TYR A 492 9.79 -5.23 -6.29
CA TYR A 492 9.69 -6.20 -7.39
C TYR A 492 9.20 -5.53 -8.68
N PHE A 493 8.19 -4.66 -8.59
CA PHE A 493 7.72 -3.83 -9.70
C PHE A 493 8.84 -2.92 -10.24
N LYS A 494 9.54 -2.18 -9.38
CA LYS A 494 10.69 -1.33 -9.78
C LYS A 494 11.92 -2.13 -10.22
N PHE A 495 12.06 -3.40 -9.83
CA PHE A 495 13.08 -4.28 -10.39
C PHE A 495 12.73 -4.69 -11.83
N ARG A 496 11.49 -5.12 -12.08
CA ARG A 496 10.96 -5.40 -13.43
C ARG A 496 11.14 -4.20 -14.36
N ASP A 497 10.68 -3.03 -13.91
CA ASP A 497 10.73 -1.74 -14.63
C ASP A 497 12.17 -1.34 -15.00
N ARG A 498 13.07 -1.19 -14.02
CA ARG A 498 14.48 -0.77 -14.26
C ARG A 498 15.27 -1.70 -15.20
N HIS A 499 14.86 -2.96 -15.33
CA HIS A 499 15.53 -3.96 -16.17
C HIS A 499 14.75 -4.30 -17.45
N ASN A 500 13.70 -3.53 -17.78
CA ASN A 500 12.82 -3.72 -18.94
C ASN A 500 12.32 -5.18 -19.06
N ILE A 501 11.89 -5.76 -17.93
CA ILE A 501 11.37 -7.13 -17.88
C ILE A 501 9.88 -7.09 -18.19
N SER A 502 9.55 -7.20 -19.48
CA SER A 502 8.16 -7.43 -19.94
C SER A 502 7.62 -8.78 -19.43
N ASP A 503 6.32 -9.01 -19.55
CA ASP A 503 5.73 -10.27 -19.13
C ASP A 503 6.18 -11.46 -20.00
N GLU A 504 6.61 -11.23 -21.24
CA GLU A 504 7.31 -12.22 -22.08
C GLU A 504 8.70 -12.52 -21.53
N LYS A 505 9.51 -11.48 -21.23
CA LYS A 505 10.85 -11.66 -20.65
C LYS A 505 10.78 -12.31 -19.27
N LEU A 506 9.74 -12.03 -18.48
CA LEU A 506 9.48 -12.71 -17.20
C LEU A 506 9.19 -14.21 -17.40
N LYS A 507 8.35 -14.57 -18.37
CA LYS A 507 8.09 -15.98 -18.73
C LYS A 507 9.36 -16.69 -19.22
N GLU A 508 10.20 -16.03 -20.04
CA GLU A 508 11.50 -16.57 -20.45
C GLU A 508 12.42 -16.80 -19.24
N LEU A 509 12.49 -15.85 -18.30
CA LEU A 509 13.29 -15.97 -17.06
C LEU A 509 12.77 -17.11 -16.16
N HIS A 510 11.46 -17.27 -16.02
CA HIS A 510 10.85 -18.37 -15.27
C HIS A 510 11.13 -19.73 -15.92
N GLN A 511 11.02 -19.84 -17.24
CA GLN A 511 11.38 -21.06 -17.98
C GLN A 511 12.88 -21.38 -17.80
N TRP A 512 13.76 -20.39 -18.01
CA TRP A 512 15.20 -20.54 -17.81
C TRP A 512 15.54 -21.01 -16.39
N SER A 513 14.87 -20.45 -15.36
CA SER A 513 15.07 -20.81 -13.96
C SER A 513 14.59 -22.24 -13.64
N ALA A 514 13.53 -22.70 -14.32
CA ALA A 514 13.05 -24.07 -14.20
C ALA A 514 14.00 -25.10 -14.85
N GLU A 515 14.58 -24.76 -16.00
CA GLU A 515 15.53 -25.59 -16.74
C GLU A 515 16.92 -25.65 -16.07
N ASN A 516 17.38 -24.53 -15.49
CA ASN A 516 18.71 -24.40 -14.88
C ASN A 516 18.70 -24.58 -13.35
N LYS A 517 17.61 -25.15 -12.80
CA LYS A 517 17.39 -25.33 -11.37
C LYS A 517 18.49 -26.23 -10.79
N PRO A 518 19.34 -25.75 -9.86
CA PRO A 518 20.43 -26.57 -9.33
C PRO A 518 19.85 -27.76 -8.59
N ALA A 519 20.40 -28.96 -8.85
CA ALA A 519 20.00 -30.19 -8.17
C ALA A 519 19.99 -29.99 -6.64
N PRO A 520 18.96 -30.47 -5.92
CA PRO A 520 18.83 -30.19 -4.50
C PRO A 520 20.08 -30.65 -3.76
N LYS A 521 20.79 -29.72 -3.13
CA LYS A 521 21.98 -30.03 -2.33
C LYS A 521 21.61 -31.13 -1.33
N PRO A 522 22.34 -32.26 -1.28
CA PRO A 522 21.99 -33.36 -0.41
C PRO A 522 21.93 -32.86 1.03
N VAL A 523 20.77 -33.04 1.67
CA VAL A 523 20.55 -32.60 3.05
C VAL A 523 21.59 -33.28 3.93
N ALA A 524 22.53 -32.50 4.46
CA ALA A 524 23.53 -33.00 5.38
C ALA A 524 22.81 -33.61 6.60
N LYS A 525 22.89 -34.94 6.74
CA LYS A 525 22.30 -35.63 7.90
C LYS A 525 22.79 -34.96 9.18
N PRO A 526 21.91 -34.61 10.13
CA PRO A 526 22.34 -33.96 11.36
C PRO A 526 23.37 -34.87 12.06
N LYS A 527 24.54 -34.30 12.39
CA LYS A 527 25.54 -35.01 13.20
C LYS A 527 24.88 -35.46 14.51
N PRO A 528 25.05 -36.71 14.95
CA PRO A 528 24.48 -37.17 16.20
C PRO A 528 25.06 -36.33 17.35
N THR A 529 24.18 -35.72 18.13
CA THR A 529 24.56 -34.93 19.31
C THR A 529 25.27 -35.82 20.32
N ALA A 530 26.45 -35.40 20.77
CA ALA A 530 27.19 -36.10 21.81
C ALA A 530 26.34 -36.15 23.10
N LYS A 531 26.20 -37.35 23.67
CA LYS A 531 25.48 -37.56 24.94
C LYS A 531 26.15 -36.74 26.04
N GLN A 532 25.48 -35.71 26.55
CA GLN A 532 25.88 -35.12 27.83
C GLN A 532 25.61 -36.14 28.95
N ALA A 533 26.66 -36.51 29.67
CA ALA A 533 26.57 -37.46 30.76
C ALA A 533 25.87 -36.83 31.97
N VAL A 534 24.81 -37.48 32.45
CA VAL A 534 24.15 -37.14 33.71
C VAL A 534 25.12 -37.40 34.87
N LYS A 535 25.46 -36.38 35.65
CA LYS A 535 26.15 -36.55 36.94
C LYS A 535 25.11 -36.85 38.04
N PRO A 536 25.36 -37.83 38.93
CA PRO A 536 24.43 -38.21 39.97
C PRO A 536 24.42 -37.21 41.14
N ALA A 537 23.25 -37.00 41.73
CA ALA A 537 23.11 -36.22 42.96
C ALA A 537 23.73 -36.94 44.18
N LYS A 538 24.21 -36.17 45.15
CA LYS A 538 24.56 -36.66 46.50
C LYS A 538 23.78 -35.88 47.58
N PRO A 539 23.40 -36.51 48.71
CA PRO A 539 22.45 -35.94 49.68
C PRO A 539 23.10 -35.49 51.00
N SER A 540 22.41 -34.57 51.71
CA SER A 540 22.37 -34.34 53.18
C SER A 540 21.85 -32.89 53.44
N SER A 541 21.35 -32.47 54.60
CA SER A 541 20.63 -33.15 55.70
C SER A 541 20.00 -32.10 56.65
N ASN A 542 18.82 -32.40 57.21
CA ASN A 542 18.15 -31.78 58.38
C ASN A 542 18.97 -30.86 59.33
N LYS A 543 18.40 -29.72 59.78
CA LYS A 543 17.73 -29.55 61.13
C LYS A 543 17.31 -28.10 61.50
N ALA A 544 16.28 -28.04 62.38
CA ALA A 544 15.97 -27.02 63.40
C ALA A 544 15.52 -25.59 62.95
N VAL A 545 14.33 -25.03 63.25
CA VAL A 545 13.46 -24.86 64.47
C VAL A 545 13.62 -23.47 65.11
N LYS A 546 12.54 -22.66 65.11
CA LYS A 546 11.89 -22.03 66.31
C LYS A 546 10.73 -21.10 65.95
N ALA A 547 9.81 -20.92 66.89
CA ALA A 547 8.65 -20.03 66.81
C ALA A 547 8.60 -19.05 68.01
N ASN A 548 7.98 -17.88 67.80
CA ASN A 548 7.42 -16.93 68.78
C ASN A 548 6.80 -15.72 68.02
N SER A 549 5.97 -14.85 68.60
CA SER A 549 4.72 -15.00 69.38
C SER A 549 4.11 -13.59 69.60
N ALA A 550 3.03 -13.49 70.40
CA ALA A 550 2.36 -12.26 70.87
C ALA A 550 1.57 -11.41 69.82
N ALA A 551 0.43 -10.79 70.15
CA ALA A 551 -0.49 -10.96 71.29
C ALA A 551 -1.87 -10.28 71.05
N LYS A 552 -2.90 -10.77 71.78
CA LYS A 552 -4.10 -10.05 72.32
C LYS A 552 -4.95 -9.14 71.40
N ALA A 553 -6.24 -9.50 71.22
CA ALA A 553 -7.37 -8.99 72.03
C ALA A 553 -8.72 -9.10 71.29
N ALA A 554 -9.77 -9.50 72.01
CA ALA A 554 -11.19 -9.31 71.63
C ALA A 554 -11.77 -8.18 72.52
N PRO A 555 -12.96 -7.58 72.24
CA PRO A 555 -14.22 -8.33 72.40
C PRO A 555 -15.40 -7.86 71.50
N ALA A 556 -16.58 -8.40 71.86
CA ALA A 556 -17.92 -7.82 71.69
C ALA A 556 -18.66 -8.04 70.35
N ASN A 557 -19.57 -9.01 70.39
CA ASN A 557 -20.65 -9.24 69.44
C ASN A 557 -22.00 -8.99 70.15
N ARG A 558 -22.91 -8.19 69.55
CA ARG A 558 -24.36 -8.14 69.86
C ARG A 558 -25.08 -7.80 68.55
N LYS A 559 -25.82 -8.74 67.94
CA LYS A 559 -27.19 -9.19 68.26
C LYS A 559 -28.29 -8.14 68.01
N ALA A 560 -29.00 -8.31 66.90
CA ALA A 560 -30.47 -8.31 66.72
C ALA A 560 -30.71 -8.48 65.20
N ASP A 561 -31.26 -9.58 64.69
CA ASP A 561 -32.64 -10.08 64.78
C ASP A 561 -33.66 -9.31 63.92
N SER A 562 -34.59 -10.08 63.33
CA SER A 562 -35.72 -9.65 62.50
C SER A 562 -35.37 -9.17 61.08
N LYS A 563 -36.24 -9.31 60.05
CA LYS A 563 -37.35 -10.26 59.80
C LYS A 563 -37.77 -10.15 58.31
N ASP A 564 -38.28 -11.24 57.75
CA ASP A 564 -39.43 -11.36 56.84
C ASP A 564 -39.69 -10.38 55.66
N LEU A 565 -40.17 -10.99 54.55
CA LEU A 565 -40.99 -10.42 53.46
C LEU A 565 -40.26 -9.47 52.47
N ASN A 566 -40.65 -9.32 51.20
CA ASN A 566 -41.85 -9.82 50.49
C ASN A 566 -41.58 -10.15 49.01
N LYS A 567 -42.52 -10.85 48.35
CA LYS A 567 -42.54 -11.11 46.90
C LYS A 567 -43.14 -9.94 46.10
N GLY A 568 -42.70 -9.83 44.84
CA GLY A 568 -43.44 -9.17 43.74
C GLY A 568 -43.09 -7.70 43.48
N ALA A 569 -43.41 -7.11 42.32
CA ALA A 569 -43.85 -7.70 41.05
C ALA A 569 -43.81 -6.63 39.92
N LYS A 570 -43.69 -7.07 38.65
CA LYS A 570 -44.18 -6.42 37.41
C LYS A 570 -43.71 -5.00 37.00
N LYS A 571 -43.31 -4.93 35.72
CA LYS A 571 -43.57 -3.84 34.73
C LYS A 571 -43.11 -2.41 35.09
N LYS A 572 -42.18 -1.91 34.29
CA LYS A 572 -42.54 -1.24 33.02
C LYS A 572 -41.50 -1.55 31.95
#